data_AF-A0A8S3EDZ8-F1
#
_entry.id   AF-A0A8S3EDZ8-F1
#
_cell.length_a   1.000
_cell.length_b   1.000
_cell.length_c   1.000
_cell.angle_alpha   90.00
_cell.angle_beta   90.00
_cell.angle_gamma   90.00
#
_symmetry.space_group_name_H-M   'P 1'
#
loop_
_entity.id
_entity.type
_entity.pdbx_description
1 polymer ?
#
loop_
_entity_poly.entity_id
_entity_poly.type
_entity_poly.pdbx_seq_one_letter_code
_entity_poly.pdbx_strand_id
1 'polypeptide(L)' 'MFSLLVNIRANAKWSQNGVTIAGGHGEGGATNQLNLPRGLFIDDD' A
#
# COMPACT_ATOMS: atom_id res chain seq x y z
N MET A 1 -8.64 -21.34 -19.36
CA MET A 1 -8.90 -19.94 -19.02
C MET A 1 -7.65 -19.41 -18.32
N PHE A 2 -6.88 -18.52 -18.94
CA PHE A 2 -5.65 -17.98 -18.35
C PHE A 2 -6.00 -16.86 -17.37
N SER A 3 -5.69 -17.04 -16.09
CA SER A 3 -5.68 -15.93 -15.13
C SER A 3 -4.41 -15.11 -15.38
N LEU A 4 -4.56 -13.83 -15.69
CA LEU A 4 -3.45 -12.88 -15.73
C LEU A 4 -3.12 -12.50 -14.29
N LEU A 5 -2.38 -13.36 -13.58
CA LEU A 5 -1.86 -12.99 -12.27
C LEU A 5 -0.90 -11.83 -12.45
N VAL A 6 -1.19 -10.70 -11.80
CA VAL A 6 -0.26 -9.56 -11.77
C VAL A 6 1.01 -10.03 -11.06
N ASN A 7 2.11 -10.16 -11.80
CA ASN A 7 3.40 -10.61 -11.26
C ASN A 7 4.11 -9.44 -10.57
N ILE A 8 3.68 -9.11 -9.35
CA ILE A 8 4.34 -8.12 -8.49
C ILE A 8 5.44 -8.84 -7.71
N ARG A 9 6.70 -8.46 -7.95
CA ARG A 9 7.83 -9.01 -7.21
C ARG A 9 7.77 -8.59 -5.75
N ALA A 10 8.16 -9.46 -4.82
CA ALA A 10 8.22 -9.15 -3.39
C ALA A 10 9.13 -7.95 -3.06
N ASN A 11 10.08 -7.62 -3.94
CA ASN A 11 10.97 -6.46 -3.85
C ASN A 11 10.62 -5.35 -4.85
N ALA A 12 9.42 -5.37 -5.44
CA ALA A 12 8.96 -4.30 -6.29
C ALA A 12 9.04 -2.99 -5.50
N LYS A 13 9.89 -2.08 -5.98
CA LYS A 13 9.90 -0.71 -5.48
C LYS A 13 8.74 0.01 -6.13
N TRP A 14 7.99 0.76 -5.34
CA TRP A 14 6.98 1.68 -5.86
C TRP A 14 7.60 2.57 -6.95
N SER A 15 6.87 2.76 -8.04
CA SER A 15 7.28 3.67 -9.12
C SER A 15 7.62 5.03 -8.53
N GLN A 16 8.69 5.68 -9.00
CA GLN A 16 9.17 6.95 -8.44
C GLN A 16 8.15 8.10 -8.53
N ASN A 17 7.07 7.93 -9.30
CA ASN A 17 5.97 8.89 -9.40
C ASN A 17 4.85 8.64 -8.37
N GLY A 18 4.92 7.56 -7.58
CA GLY A 18 3.99 7.30 -6.48
C GLY A 18 4.41 8.08 -5.23
N VAL A 19 3.45 8.67 -4.54
CA VAL A 19 3.67 9.37 -3.25
C VAL A 19 3.16 8.48 -2.12
N THR A 20 3.93 8.37 -1.04
CA THR A 20 3.43 7.76 0.20
C THR A 20 2.53 8.75 0.91
N ILE A 21 1.23 8.48 0.93
CA ILE A 21 0.24 9.36 1.59
C ILE A 21 0.00 8.95 3.05
N ALA A 22 0.10 7.67 3.37
CA ALA A 22 -0.02 7.15 4.73
C ALA A 22 1.04 6.09 5.02
N GLY A 23 1.62 6.12 6.21
CA GLY A 23 2.71 5.23 6.64
C GLY A 23 4.11 5.84 6.46
N GLY A 24 5.14 5.06 6.80
CA GLY A 24 6.55 5.46 6.68
C GLY A 24 7.11 6.38 7.79
N HIS A 25 6.25 6.95 8.65
CA HIS A 25 6.62 7.92 9.70
C HIS A 25 6.35 7.40 11.14
N GLY A 26 6.24 6.08 11.30
CA GLY A 26 5.89 5.45 12.58
C GLY A 26 4.42 5.62 12.99
N GLU A 27 4.09 5.11 14.18
CA GLU A 27 2.76 5.21 14.79
C GLU A 27 2.49 6.62 15.31
N GLY A 28 1.28 7.14 15.08
CA GLY A 28 0.82 8.40 15.65
C GLY A 28 -0.51 8.89 15.08
N GLY A 29 -0.89 10.13 15.45
CA GLY A 29 -2.20 10.72 15.13
C GLY A 29 -2.22 11.68 13.93
N ALA A 30 -1.09 11.85 13.22
CA ALA A 30 -1.06 12.67 12.02
C ALA A 30 -1.75 11.97 10.83
N THR A 31 -2.23 12.74 9.86
CA THR A 31 -2.98 12.22 8.69
C THR A 31 -2.16 11.30 7.79
N ASN A 32 -0.83 11.31 7.92
CA ASN A 32 0.10 10.45 7.19
C ASN A 32 0.68 9.31 8.06
N GLN A 33 0.19 9.11 9.28
CA GLN A 33 0.62 8.04 10.19
C GLN A 33 -0.42 6.93 10.28
N LEU A 34 0.04 5.69 10.49
CA LEU A 34 -0.82 4.54 10.72
C LEU A 34 -0.63 4.08 12.17
N ASN A 35 -1.73 3.94 12.92
CA ASN A 35 -1.71 3.39 14.28
C ASN A 35 -2.45 2.05 14.30
N LEU A 36 -1.67 0.97 14.48
CA LEU A 36 -2.16 -0.41 14.54
C LEU A 36 -3.16 -0.80 13.43
N PRO A 37 -2.84 -0.55 12.13
CA PRO A 37 -3.72 -0.98 11.05
C PRO A 37 -3.79 -2.52 11.00
N ARG A 38 -5.00 -3.07 10.89
CA ARG A 38 -5.20 -4.53 10.85
C ARG A 38 -5.25 -5.11 9.43
N GLY A 39 -5.32 -4.27 8.42
CA GLY A 39 -5.36 -4.69 7.02
C GLY A 39 -5.64 -3.52 6.08
N LEU A 40 -5.48 -3.79 4.79
CA LEU A 40 -5.88 -2.92 3.69
C LEU A 40 -6.82 -3.74 2.81
N PHE A 41 -7.96 -3.16 2.45
CA PHE A 41 -8.89 -3.74 1.48
C PHE A 41 -9.09 -2.75 0.34
N ILE A 42 -9.29 -3.28 -0.86
CA ILE A 42 -9.60 -2.53 -2.06
C ILE A 42 -10.98 -3.00 -2.48
N ASP A 43 -11.89 -2.06 -2.67
CA ASP A 43 -13.24 -2.31 -3.15
C ASP A 43 -13.35 -1.82 -4.61
N ASP A 44 -14.23 -2.44 -5.39
CA ASP A 44 -14.35 -2.20 -6.84
C ASP A 44 -15.60 -1.39 -7.26
N ASP A 45 -16.34 -0.82 -6.30
CA ASP A 45 -17.44 0.14 -6.55
C ASP A 45 -17.03 1.38 -7.38
#